data_AF-A0A9W9VL50-F1
#
_entry.id   AF-A0A9W9VL50-F1
#
_cell.length_a   1.000
_cell.length_b   1.000
_cell.length_c   1.000
_cell.angle_alpha   90.00
_cell.angle_beta   90.00
_cell.angle_gamma   90.00
#
_symmetry.space_group_name_H-M   'P 1'
#
loop_
_entity.id
_entity.type
_entity.pdbx_description
1 polymer ?
#
loop_
_entity_poly.entity_id
_entity_poly.type
_entity_poly.pdbx_seq_one_letter_code
_entity_poly.pdbx_strand_id
1 'polypeptide(L)'
;MSDQKKQTEERIQAALKAFHAINKPNIAKLAREFDVPYAVGLEVVESLDNSYTSPTPELVEKSANRLLKNAVVGHNWAYRFLQRLPPRLKYLIRKPKEKYNNLSRVIEEHQFLPHEIYNWDETGYRISQGKPRKVITSHTTNDIATGGQSESITGIECIAADG
;
A
#
# COMPACT_ATOMS: atom_id res chain seq x y z
N MET A 1 0.62 22.92 8.56
CA MET A 1 0.33 21.50 8.81
C MET A 1 -0.59 21.24 10.01
N SER A 2 -0.86 22.24 10.88
CA SER A 2 -1.70 22.08 12.10
C SER A 2 -3.20 22.02 11.84
N ASP A 3 -3.72 22.85 10.92
CA ASP A 3 -5.17 23.14 10.90
C ASP A 3 -6.01 22.01 10.29
N GLN A 4 -5.49 21.31 9.28
CA GLN A 4 -6.20 20.18 8.65
C GLN A 4 -6.26 18.95 9.55
N LYS A 5 -5.18 18.66 10.29
CA LYS A 5 -5.18 17.59 11.29
C LYS A 5 -6.19 17.87 12.39
N LYS A 6 -6.19 19.12 12.88
CA LYS A 6 -7.14 19.57 13.89
C LYS A 6 -8.60 19.43 13.40
N GLN A 7 -8.89 19.85 12.17
CA GLN A 7 -10.22 19.65 11.56
C GLN A 7 -10.61 18.18 11.41
N THR A 8 -9.65 17.33 11.05
CA THR A 8 -9.89 15.89 10.88
C THR A 8 -10.23 15.22 12.21
N GLU A 9 -9.47 15.55 13.25
CA GLU A 9 -9.70 15.06 14.61
C GLU A 9 -11.01 15.58 15.20
N GLU A 10 -11.35 16.86 14.97
CA GLU A 10 -12.65 17.44 15.34
C GLU A 10 -13.83 16.69 14.69
N ARG A 11 -13.72 16.29 13.41
CA ARG A 11 -14.77 15.52 12.72
C ARG A 11 -14.95 14.12 13.33
N ILE A 12 -13.86 13.45 13.66
CA ILE A 12 -13.89 12.12 14.30
C ILE A 12 -14.51 12.21 15.71
N GLN A 13 -14.10 13.21 16.50
CA GLN A 13 -14.64 13.44 17.84
C GLN A 13 -16.13 13.80 17.83
N ALA A 14 -16.56 14.63 16.86
CA ALA A 14 -17.98 14.95 16.68
C ALA A 14 -18.81 13.71 16.33
N ALA A 15 -18.28 12.82 15.48
CA ALA A 15 -18.94 11.56 15.13
C ALA A 15 -19.09 10.63 16.35
N LEU A 16 -18.05 10.53 17.20
CA LEU A 16 -18.09 9.74 18.43
C LEU A 16 -19.13 10.29 19.42
N LYS A 17 -19.19 11.62 19.57
CA LYS A 17 -20.19 12.27 20.43
C LYS A 17 -21.62 11.99 19.96
N ALA A 18 -21.88 12.09 18.65
CA ALA A 18 -23.19 11.80 18.06
C ALA A 18 -23.57 10.32 18.17
N PHE A 19 -22.59 9.42 18.04
CA PHE A 19 -22.78 7.98 18.24
C PHE A 19 -23.24 7.65 19.66
N HIS A 20 -22.62 8.24 20.69
CA HIS A 20 -22.98 7.99 22.09
C HIS A 20 -24.32 8.62 22.51
N ALA A 21 -24.81 9.62 21.78
CA ALA A 21 -26.08 10.30 22.10
C ALA A 21 -27.33 9.53 21.61
N ILE A 22 -27.19 8.60 20.67
CA ILE A 22 -28.31 7.89 20.05
C ILE A 22 -28.37 6.47 20.59
N ASN A 23 -29.57 6.01 21.01
CA ASN A 23 -29.77 4.62 21.40
C ASN A 23 -29.94 3.76 20.12
N LYS A 24 -29.03 2.82 19.87
CA LYS A 24 -28.85 2.05 18.61
C LYS A 24 -28.56 2.92 17.36
N PRO A 25 -27.39 3.57 17.32
CA PRO A 25 -26.99 4.43 16.20
C PRO A 25 -26.73 3.65 14.91
N ASN A 26 -27.12 4.23 13.77
CA ASN A 26 -26.71 3.73 12.46
C ASN A 26 -25.30 4.24 12.11
N ILE A 27 -24.30 3.39 12.35
CA ILE A 27 -22.87 3.70 12.17
C ILE A 27 -22.57 4.17 10.75
N ALA A 28 -23.16 3.55 9.73
CA ALA A 28 -22.91 3.91 8.33
C ALA A 28 -23.46 5.29 7.97
N LYS A 29 -24.60 5.67 8.56
CA LYS A 29 -25.18 7.00 8.38
C LYS A 29 -24.30 8.07 9.04
N LEU A 30 -23.90 7.85 10.29
CA LEU A 30 -23.01 8.74 11.04
C LEU A 30 -21.65 8.90 10.36
N ALA A 31 -21.03 7.80 9.92
CA ALA A 31 -19.73 7.86 9.24
C ALA A 31 -19.77 8.70 7.96
N ARG A 32 -20.88 8.68 7.22
CA ARG A 32 -21.09 9.52 6.02
C ARG A 32 -21.38 10.98 6.39
N GLU A 33 -22.19 11.20 7.42
CA GLU A 33 -22.56 12.53 7.91
C GLU A 33 -21.33 13.33 8.38
N PHE A 34 -20.42 12.66 9.07
CA PHE A 34 -19.17 13.26 9.56
C PHE A 34 -17.97 13.05 8.61
N ASP A 35 -18.18 12.37 7.48
CA ASP A 35 -17.16 12.09 6.44
C ASP A 35 -15.90 11.38 6.99
N VAL A 36 -16.12 10.49 7.96
CA VAL A 36 -15.08 9.73 8.65
C VAL A 36 -14.20 8.92 7.69
N PRO A 37 -14.73 8.27 6.62
CA PRO A 37 -13.89 7.57 5.66
C PRO A 37 -12.89 8.48 4.96
N TYR A 38 -13.29 9.70 4.58
CA TYR A 38 -12.40 10.66 3.93
C TYR A 38 -11.27 11.13 4.87
N ALA A 39 -11.61 11.40 6.14
CA ALA A 39 -10.66 11.73 7.21
C ALA A 39 -9.59 10.63 7.37
N VAL A 40 -10.03 9.37 7.50
CA VAL A 40 -9.14 8.20 7.61
C VAL A 40 -8.26 8.06 6.37
N GLY A 41 -8.82 8.25 5.17
CA GLY A 41 -8.05 8.19 3.92
C GLY A 41 -6.93 9.22 3.86
N LEU A 42 -7.16 10.44 4.37
CA LEU A 42 -6.15 11.49 4.40
C LEU A 42 -5.02 11.18 5.38
N GLU A 43 -5.35 10.67 6.56
CA GLU A 43 -4.38 10.26 7.58
C GLU A 43 -3.47 9.12 7.07
N VAL A 44 -4.05 8.14 6.39
CA VAL A 44 -3.32 7.04 5.75
C VAL A 44 -2.31 7.57 4.72
N VAL A 45 -2.73 8.50 3.86
CA VAL A 45 -1.85 9.08 2.85
C VAL A 45 -0.69 9.83 3.52
N GLU A 46 -0.96 10.63 4.55
CA GLU A 46 0.11 11.33 5.28
C GLU A 46 1.07 10.38 5.99
N SER A 47 0.56 9.32 6.62
CA SER A 47 1.37 8.33 7.32
C SER A 47 2.31 7.59 6.36
N LEU A 48 1.80 7.20 5.19
CA LEU A 48 2.59 6.51 4.16
C LEU A 48 3.64 7.44 3.54
N ASP A 49 3.27 8.69 3.24
CA ASP A 49 4.18 9.70 2.67
C ASP A 49 5.32 10.02 3.65
N ASN A 50 5.02 10.17 4.95
CA ASN A 50 6.02 10.33 6.01
C ASN A 50 6.93 9.10 6.18
N SER A 51 6.45 7.92 5.80
CA SER A 51 7.20 6.67 5.83
C SER A 51 7.96 6.39 4.52
N TYR A 52 8.10 7.42 3.66
CA TYR A 52 8.73 7.32 2.33
C TYR A 52 8.12 6.26 1.41
N THR A 53 6.88 5.84 1.69
CA THR A 53 6.14 4.85 0.90
C THR A 53 5.22 5.58 -0.07
N SER A 54 5.25 5.23 -1.35
CA SER A 54 4.33 5.82 -2.32
C SER A 54 2.91 5.26 -2.12
N PRO A 55 1.93 6.05 -1.67
CA PRO A 55 0.60 5.54 -1.34
C PRO A 55 -0.20 5.30 -2.61
N THR A 56 -0.30 4.04 -3.04
CA THR A 56 -1.18 3.66 -4.16
C THR A 56 -2.66 3.68 -3.72
N PRO A 57 -3.62 3.91 -4.63
CA PRO A 57 -5.04 3.91 -4.27
C PRO A 57 -5.49 2.61 -3.58
N GLU A 58 -4.97 1.47 -4.02
CA GLU A 58 -5.26 0.16 -3.42
C GLU A 58 -4.70 0.05 -1.99
N LEU A 59 -3.49 0.55 -1.76
CA LEU A 59 -2.89 0.55 -0.42
C LEU A 59 -3.65 1.48 0.53
N VAL A 60 -4.12 2.63 0.03
CA VAL A 60 -4.95 3.57 0.80
C VAL A 60 -6.29 2.93 1.17
N GLU A 61 -6.95 2.25 0.22
CA GLU A 61 -8.20 1.54 0.47
C GLU A 61 -8.04 0.41 1.49
N LYS A 62 -7.03 -0.45 1.32
CA LYS A 62 -6.72 -1.55 2.24
C LYS A 62 -6.44 -1.03 3.65
N SER A 63 -5.65 0.04 3.76
CA SER A 63 -5.31 0.64 5.05
C SER A 63 -6.52 1.30 5.70
N ALA A 64 -7.35 2.01 4.92
CA ALA A 64 -8.59 2.61 5.41
C ALA A 64 -9.58 1.55 5.92
N ASN A 65 -9.77 0.45 5.18
CA ASN A 65 -10.59 -0.69 5.62
C ASN A 65 -10.06 -1.32 6.92
N ARG A 66 -8.73 -1.45 7.06
CA ARG A 66 -8.12 -1.97 8.29
C ARG A 66 -8.36 -1.07 9.50
N LEU A 67 -8.32 0.25 9.31
CA LEU A 67 -8.58 1.23 10.37
C LEU A 67 -10.07 1.30 10.74
N LEU A 68 -10.96 1.15 9.77
CA LEU A 68 -12.41 1.23 9.97
C LEU A 68 -13.01 -0.02 10.65
N LYS A 69 -12.27 -1.14 10.74
CA LYS A 69 -12.56 -2.43 11.43
C LYS A 69 -13.91 -3.08 11.12
N ASN A 70 -15.01 -2.39 11.43
CA ASN A 70 -16.40 -2.84 11.29
C ASN A 70 -17.13 -2.20 10.08
N ALA A 71 -16.45 -1.34 9.31
CA ALA A 71 -17.00 -0.72 8.13
C ALA A 71 -16.06 -0.90 6.94
N VAL A 72 -16.63 -1.34 5.82
CA VAL A 72 -15.91 -1.49 4.55
C VAL A 72 -16.22 -0.27 3.68
N VAL A 73 -15.20 0.38 3.15
CA VAL A 73 -15.38 1.45 2.17
C VAL A 73 -15.93 0.86 0.87
N GLY A 74 -16.83 1.58 0.20
CA GLY A 74 -17.42 1.07 -1.04
C GLY A 74 -16.39 0.90 -2.16
N HIS A 75 -16.66 0.01 -3.12
CA HIS A 75 -15.76 -0.30 -4.25
C HIS A 75 -15.24 0.94 -5.01
N ASN A 76 -16.07 1.99 -5.16
CA ASN A 76 -15.70 3.23 -5.84
C ASN A 76 -15.14 4.31 -4.89
N TRP A 77 -14.92 3.99 -3.62
CA TRP A 77 -14.51 4.97 -2.61
C TRP A 77 -13.12 5.52 -2.91
N ALA A 78 -12.14 4.68 -3.23
CA ALA A 78 -10.78 5.13 -3.53
C ALA A 78 -10.77 6.14 -4.68
N TYR A 79 -11.52 5.86 -5.75
CA TYR A 79 -11.68 6.78 -6.88
C TYR A 79 -12.29 8.13 -6.46
N ARG A 80 -13.37 8.12 -5.67
CA ARG A 80 -14.02 9.35 -5.16
C ARG A 80 -13.12 10.12 -4.18
N PHE A 81 -12.30 9.41 -3.40
CA PHE A 81 -11.31 9.99 -2.51
C PHE A 81 -10.23 10.73 -3.30
N LEU A 82 -9.70 10.12 -4.37
CA LEU A 82 -8.72 10.76 -5.25
C LEU A 82 -9.22 12.07 -5.87
N GLN A 83 -10.50 12.15 -6.23
CA GLN A 83 -11.12 13.37 -6.77
C GLN A 83 -11.21 14.51 -5.75
N ARG A 84 -11.15 14.21 -4.46
CA ARG A 84 -11.33 15.18 -3.36
C ARG A 84 -10.02 15.51 -2.66
N LEU A 85 -8.88 15.10 -3.20
CA LEU A 85 -7.58 15.36 -2.57
C LEU A 85 -7.39 16.87 -2.32
N PRO A 86 -6.87 17.26 -1.14
CA PRO A 86 -6.57 18.64 -0.87
C PRO A 86 -5.48 19.15 -1.84
N PRO A 87 -5.43 20.46 -2.16
CA PRO A 87 -4.56 21.01 -3.21
C PRO A 87 -3.05 20.70 -3.05
N ARG A 88 -2.63 20.42 -1.81
CA ARG A 88 -1.24 20.05 -1.47
C ARG A 88 -0.86 18.62 -1.91
N LEU A 89 -1.83 17.72 -2.07
CA LEU A 89 -1.61 16.34 -2.48
C LEU A 89 -1.95 16.21 -3.96
N LYS A 90 -1.03 15.64 -4.74
CA LYS A 90 -1.22 15.41 -6.18
C LYS A 90 -1.19 13.91 -6.46
N TYR A 91 -2.23 13.43 -7.14
CA TYR A 91 -2.21 12.10 -7.72
C TYR A 91 -1.37 12.13 -9.01
N LEU A 92 -0.18 11.51 -8.97
CA LEU A 92 0.75 11.48 -10.09
C LEU A 92 0.91 10.04 -10.59
N ILE A 93 0.82 9.86 -11.90
CA ILE A 93 1.23 8.61 -12.54
C ILE A 93 2.76 8.60 -12.57
N ARG A 94 3.37 7.78 -11.71
CA ARG A 94 4.82 7.54 -11.74
C ARG A 94 5.08 6.37 -12.69
N LYS A 95 5.80 6.62 -13.77
CA LYS A 95 6.41 5.57 -14.58
C LYS A 95 7.72 5.13 -13.90
N PRO A 96 8.10 3.83 -13.98
CA PRO A 96 9.45 3.41 -13.63
C PRO A 96 10.46 4.30 -14.36
N LYS A 97 11.42 4.87 -13.63
CA LYS A 97 12.53 5.58 -14.25
C LYS A 97 13.53 4.52 -14.75
N GLU A 98 13.39 4.11 -16.01
CA GLU A 98 14.51 3.51 -16.73
C GLU A 98 15.43 4.65 -17.16
N LYS A 99 16.49 4.92 -16.38
CA LYS A 99 17.57 5.80 -16.81
C LYS A 99 18.85 4.97 -16.96
N TYR A 100 18.93 4.22 -18.05
CA TYR A 100 20.16 3.54 -18.48
C TYR A 100 21.12 4.46 -19.25
N ASN A 101 20.86 5.78 -19.31
CA ASN A 101 21.62 6.72 -20.14
C ASN A 101 23.11 6.81 -19.80
N ASN A 102 23.53 6.33 -18.63
CA ASN A 102 24.94 6.33 -18.23
C ASN A 102 25.68 5.04 -18.60
N LEU A 103 24.96 3.93 -18.86
CA LEU A 103 25.59 2.63 -19.10
C LEU A 103 26.31 2.62 -20.44
N SER A 104 25.68 3.12 -21.50
CA SER A 104 26.29 3.22 -22.84
C SER A 104 27.58 4.04 -22.82
N ARG A 105 27.59 5.16 -22.08
CA ARG A 105 28.80 6.01 -21.96
C ARG A 105 29.95 5.28 -21.26
N VAL A 106 29.66 4.56 -20.17
CA VAL A 106 30.68 3.81 -19.42
C VAL A 106 31.24 2.63 -20.24
N ILE A 107 30.40 1.96 -21.03
CA ILE A 107 30.85 0.90 -21.95
C ILE A 107 31.79 1.47 -23.02
N GLU A 108 31.45 2.63 -23.61
CA GLU A 108 32.29 3.29 -24.61
C GLU A 108 33.61 3.82 -24.02
N GLU A 109 33.59 4.40 -22.83
CA GLU A 109 34.78 4.94 -22.14
C GLU A 109 35.79 3.85 -21.75
N HIS A 110 35.30 2.68 -21.34
CA HIS A 110 36.15 1.59 -20.82
C HIS A 110 36.33 0.41 -21.79
N GLN A 111 35.65 0.43 -22.95
CA GLN A 111 35.73 -0.60 -23.99
C GLN A 111 35.47 -2.03 -23.48
N PHE A 112 34.52 -2.19 -22.55
CA PHE A 112 34.18 -3.52 -22.01
C PHE A 112 33.66 -4.44 -23.11
N LEU A 113 34.21 -5.66 -23.16
CA LEU A 113 33.70 -6.72 -24.01
C LEU A 113 32.43 -7.32 -23.39
N PRO A 114 31.51 -7.90 -24.18
CA PRO A 114 30.26 -8.47 -23.66
C PRO A 114 30.44 -9.47 -22.50
N HIS A 115 31.49 -10.30 -22.52
CA HIS A 115 31.81 -11.26 -21.45
C HIS A 115 32.38 -10.63 -20.17
N GLU A 116 32.62 -9.32 -20.16
CA GLU A 116 33.07 -8.56 -18.99
C GLU A 116 31.91 -7.82 -18.31
N ILE A 117 30.72 -7.82 -18.94
CA ILE A 117 29.52 -7.17 -18.46
C ILE A 117 28.57 -8.23 -17.92
N TYR A 118 28.31 -8.16 -16.62
CA TYR A 118 27.44 -9.11 -15.92
C TYR A 118 26.21 -8.39 -15.38
N ASN A 119 25.02 -8.89 -15.74
CA ASN A 119 23.80 -8.50 -15.05
C ASN A 119 23.62 -9.39 -13.83
N TRP A 120 23.46 -8.76 -12.66
CA TRP A 120 23.20 -9.43 -11.40
C TRP A 120 21.79 -9.06 -10.96
N ASP A 121 20.97 -10.05 -10.66
CA ASP A 121 19.67 -9.83 -10.06
C ASP A 121 19.41 -10.81 -8.92
N GLU A 122 18.63 -10.35 -7.93
CA GLU A 122 18.21 -11.14 -6.78
C GLU A 122 16.72 -11.46 -6.91
N THR A 123 16.40 -12.75 -7.06
CA THR A 123 15.02 -13.23 -7.07
C THR A 123 14.69 -13.97 -5.78
N GLY A 124 13.80 -13.39 -4.98
CA GLY A 124 13.25 -14.04 -3.79
C GLY A 124 12.09 -14.97 -4.12
N TYR A 125 12.24 -16.27 -3.84
CA TYR A 125 11.18 -17.27 -3.89
C TYR A 125 10.65 -17.55 -2.48
N ARG A 126 9.32 -17.61 -2.35
CA ARG A 126 8.68 -18.11 -1.13
C ARG A 126 8.35 -19.57 -1.31
N ILE A 127 9.04 -20.45 -0.57
CA ILE A 127 8.69 -21.86 -0.48
C ILE A 127 7.29 -21.91 0.13
N SER A 128 6.35 -22.57 -0.55
CA SER A 128 4.94 -22.78 -0.15
C SER A 128 3.90 -21.70 -0.51
N GLN A 129 4.11 -20.89 -1.57
CA GLN A 129 2.97 -20.37 -2.36
C GLN A 129 2.25 -21.54 -3.06
N GLY A 130 1.63 -22.41 -2.26
CA GLY A 130 0.91 -23.59 -2.66
C GLY A 130 -0.56 -23.24 -2.88
N LYS A 131 -1.10 -23.69 -4.01
CA LYS A 131 -2.55 -23.69 -4.31
C LYS A 131 -3.37 -24.07 -3.06
N PRO A 132 -4.57 -23.49 -2.87
CA PRO A 132 -5.39 -23.75 -1.70
C PRO A 132 -5.58 -25.26 -1.47
N ARG A 133 -5.32 -25.72 -0.24
CA ARG A 133 -5.48 -27.13 0.17
C ARG A 133 -6.57 -27.26 1.21
N LYS A 134 -7.35 -28.34 1.12
CA LYS A 134 -8.32 -28.70 2.17
C LYS A 134 -7.55 -29.22 3.38
N VAL A 135 -7.72 -28.59 4.53
CA VAL A 135 -7.12 -29.01 5.80
C VAL A 135 -8.22 -29.16 6.85
N ILE A 136 -8.07 -30.12 7.76
CA ILE A 136 -8.96 -30.32 8.90
C ILE A 136 -8.33 -29.56 10.07
N THR A 137 -9.03 -28.57 10.63
CA THR A 137 -8.50 -27.71 11.70
C THR A 137 -9.61 -27.24 12.62
N SER A 138 -9.29 -27.05 13.91
CA SER A 138 -10.19 -26.45 14.92
C SER A 138 -10.11 -24.92 14.94
N HIS A 139 -9.27 -24.31 14.10
CA HIS A 139 -9.11 -22.86 14.01
C HIS A 139 -10.21 -22.24 13.14
N THR A 140 -10.68 -21.04 13.51
CA THR A 140 -11.74 -20.29 12.80
C THR A 140 -11.23 -19.39 11.68
N THR A 141 -9.91 -19.29 11.50
CA THR A 141 -9.27 -18.43 10.50
C THR A 141 -8.99 -19.19 9.20
N ASN A 142 -9.31 -18.57 8.06
CA ASN A 142 -9.12 -19.16 6.72
C ASN A 142 -7.68 -19.03 6.19
N ASP A 143 -6.79 -18.43 6.97
CA ASP A 143 -5.40 -18.17 6.56
C ASP A 143 -4.47 -19.22 7.16
N ILE A 144 -3.66 -19.84 6.30
CA ILE A 144 -2.50 -20.61 6.72
C ILE A 144 -1.36 -19.61 6.87
N ALA A 145 -0.75 -19.51 8.06
CA ALA A 145 0.36 -18.61 8.29
C ALA A 145 1.60 -19.07 7.50
N THR A 146 1.79 -18.53 6.30
CA THR A 146 2.89 -18.87 5.39
C THR A 146 4.04 -17.87 5.54
N GLY A 147 4.63 -17.79 6.73
CA GLY A 147 5.66 -16.78 7.01
C GLY A 147 6.54 -17.09 8.22
N GLY A 148 6.86 -18.35 8.46
CA GLY A 148 7.89 -18.72 9.44
C GLY A 148 9.30 -18.43 8.91
N GLN A 149 10.28 -18.24 9.81
CA GLN A 149 11.68 -18.40 9.44
C GLN A 149 11.85 -19.78 8.78
N SER A 150 12.58 -19.84 7.66
CA SER A 150 12.82 -21.03 6.80
C SER A 150 11.89 -21.26 5.60
N GLU A 151 11.08 -20.28 5.17
CA GLU A 151 10.18 -20.41 4.00
C GLU A 151 10.54 -19.51 2.80
N SER A 152 11.75 -18.94 2.75
CA SER A 152 12.24 -18.15 1.62
C SER A 152 13.56 -18.69 1.07
N ILE A 153 13.63 -18.89 -0.25
CA ILE A 153 14.86 -19.14 -1.00
C ILE A 153 15.16 -17.87 -1.78
N THR A 154 16.38 -17.38 -1.71
CA THR A 154 16.84 -16.33 -2.63
C THR A 154 17.70 -16.98 -3.70
N GLY A 155 17.29 -16.82 -4.96
CA GLY A 155 18.14 -17.08 -6.13
C GLY A 155 18.94 -15.82 -6.44
N ILE A 156 20.25 -15.98 -6.59
CA ILE A 156 21.12 -14.93 -7.14
C ILE A 156 21.48 -15.41 -8.54
N GLU A 157 21.09 -14.63 -9.54
CA GLU A 157 21.34 -14.95 -10.95
C GLU A 157 22.34 -13.97 -11.52
N CYS A 158 23.28 -14.51 -12.29
CA CYS A 158 24.31 -13.74 -12.97
C CYS A 158 24.40 -14.26 -14.39
N ILE A 159 24.27 -13.36 -15.36
CA ILE A 159 24.39 -13.68 -16.78
C ILE A 159 25.31 -12.65 -17.43
N ALA A 160 26.26 -13.14 -18.22
CA ALA A 160 27.11 -12.30 -19.04
C ALA A 160 26.30 -11.76 -20.24
N ALA A 161 26.70 -10.63 -20.81
CA ALA A 161 25.95 -10.03 -21.91
C ALA A 161 25.96 -10.89 -23.20
N ASP A 162 26.86 -11.87 -23.30
CA ASP A 162 26.94 -12.84 -24.39
C ASP A 162 26.24 -14.19 -24.13
N GLY A 163 25.61 -14.36 -22.96
CA GLY A 163 24.68 -15.46 -22.67
C GLY A 163 25.19 -16.53 -21.70
#